data_AF-A0A9P9P6H6-F1
#
_entry.id   AF-A0A9P9P6H6-F1
#
_cell.length_a   1.000
_cell.length_b   1.000
_cell.length_c   1.000
_cell.angle_alpha   90.00
_cell.angle_beta   90.00
_cell.angle_gamma   90.00
#
_symmetry.space_group_name_H-M   'P 1'
#
loop_
_entity.id
_entity.type
_entity.pdbx_description
1 polymer ?
#
loop_
_entity_poly.entity_id
_entity_poly.type
_entity_poly.pdbx_seq_one_letter_code
_entity_poly.pdbx_strand_id
1 'polypeptide(L)'
;MKFSLILSIATLASTTTASPLSTSFDKRQSTSWTYTCSSGAPPAKFTAFNLPSCTAQLTFTKDRYIGVQWNFEATYADGSRVERKPFKSANFGASDTFYPYPGNNFLTSYPGNSAFTAVHEFGNVCKGGQAPVSWRFFTSSANSACSAASYRFTTGQIRTVDGESRPAKVSGVALRRVNDAGDFQASWNAVSSAAAYSVIVRYPTGTDDIGNPYTNMRGARVQGRTTQTIATTSRRPDVDREVIVHAVNAQGVWSLTTDVQPVAARW
;
A
#
# COMPACT_ATOMS: atom_id res chain seq x y z
N MET A 1 -31.07 14.62 -84.24
CA MET A 1 -29.87 13.76 -84.19
C MET A 1 -28.64 14.62 -84.00
N LYS A 2 -28.01 14.58 -82.82
CA LYS A 2 -26.60 14.95 -82.60
C LYS A 2 -26.18 14.30 -81.27
N PHE A 3 -25.28 13.35 -81.40
CA PHE A 3 -24.61 12.66 -80.29
C PHE A 3 -23.65 13.62 -79.61
N SER A 4 -23.57 13.58 -78.28
CA SER A 4 -22.36 13.96 -77.56
C SER A 4 -22.17 13.01 -76.39
N LEU A 5 -21.11 12.22 -76.55
CA LEU A 5 -20.51 11.29 -75.61
C LEU A 5 -19.84 12.11 -74.51
N ILE A 6 -20.17 11.88 -73.23
CA ILE A 6 -19.34 12.35 -72.11
C ILE A 6 -19.01 11.17 -71.20
N LEU A 7 -17.73 11.17 -70.88
CA LEU A 7 -16.88 10.14 -70.30
C LEU A 7 -17.24 9.82 -68.85
N SER A 8 -17.09 8.53 -68.52
CA SER A 8 -17.23 7.94 -67.18
C SER A 8 -16.24 8.51 -66.16
N ILE A 9 -16.73 8.87 -64.98
CA ILE A 9 -15.94 8.88 -63.74
C ILE A 9 -16.74 8.10 -62.69
N ALA A 10 -16.27 6.89 -62.42
CA ALA A 10 -16.75 6.08 -61.30
C ALA A 10 -16.30 6.74 -60.00
N THR A 11 -17.25 7.29 -59.24
CA THR A 11 -17.04 7.66 -57.85
C THR A 11 -17.47 6.50 -56.98
N LEU A 12 -16.50 5.81 -56.36
CA LEU A 12 -16.79 4.90 -55.26
C LEU A 12 -17.41 5.75 -54.14
N ALA A 13 -18.70 5.52 -53.87
CA ALA A 13 -19.33 5.97 -52.65
C ALA A 13 -18.75 5.15 -51.48
N SER A 14 -17.68 5.64 -50.88
CA SER A 14 -17.29 5.21 -49.54
C SER A 14 -18.36 5.70 -48.57
N THR A 15 -19.29 4.81 -48.20
CA THR A 15 -20.18 5.02 -47.05
C THR A 15 -19.33 4.94 -45.79
N THR A 16 -18.64 6.03 -45.46
CA THR A 16 -18.17 6.27 -44.09
C THR A 16 -19.41 6.46 -43.23
N THR A 17 -19.94 5.36 -42.73
CA THR A 17 -20.78 5.35 -41.55
C THR A 17 -19.89 5.87 -40.41
N ALA A 18 -19.91 7.19 -40.23
CA ALA A 18 -19.43 7.82 -39.02
C ALA A 18 -20.25 7.19 -37.88
N SER A 19 -19.62 6.25 -37.18
CA SER A 19 -20.17 5.72 -35.95
C SER A 19 -20.37 6.92 -35.02
N PRO A 20 -21.58 7.15 -34.49
CA PRO A 20 -21.78 8.23 -33.54
C PRO A 20 -20.81 7.99 -32.39
N LEU A 21 -19.98 8.99 -32.09
CA LEU A 21 -19.25 9.03 -30.83
C LEU A 21 -20.28 8.78 -29.73
N SER A 22 -20.19 7.60 -29.11
CA SER A 22 -20.96 7.27 -27.92
C SER A 22 -20.59 8.27 -26.84
N THR A 23 -21.43 9.29 -26.72
CA THR A 23 -21.43 10.27 -25.64
C THR A 23 -22.16 9.72 -24.41
N SER A 24 -22.04 8.41 -24.17
CA SER A 24 -22.36 7.84 -22.87
C SER A 24 -21.06 7.62 -22.10
N PHE A 25 -20.55 8.69 -21.49
CA PHE A 25 -19.79 8.52 -20.25
C PHE A 25 -20.80 8.15 -19.15
N ASP A 26 -21.38 6.95 -19.28
CA ASP A 26 -22.00 6.32 -18.13
C ASP A 26 -20.90 6.18 -17.09
N LYS A 27 -21.19 6.69 -15.88
CA LYS A 27 -20.43 6.40 -14.67
C LYS A 27 -20.40 4.88 -14.46
N ARG A 28 -19.53 4.17 -15.17
CA ARG A 28 -19.21 2.78 -14.87
C ARG A 28 -18.33 2.78 -13.62
N GLN A 29 -18.96 2.93 -12.47
CA GLN A 29 -18.56 2.13 -11.32
C GLN A 29 -18.65 0.68 -11.79
N SER A 30 -17.51 0.03 -12.03
CA SER A 30 -17.50 -1.38 -12.38
C SER A 30 -18.11 -2.17 -11.22
N THR A 31 -19.30 -2.74 -11.39
CA THR A 31 -20.00 -3.56 -10.39
C THR A 31 -19.58 -5.03 -10.43
N SER A 32 -18.68 -5.43 -11.33
CA SER A 32 -18.09 -6.76 -11.38
C SER A 32 -16.94 -6.89 -10.37
N TRP A 33 -17.29 -6.82 -9.09
CA TRP A 33 -16.38 -7.10 -7.99
C TRP A 33 -16.39 -8.61 -7.74
N THR A 34 -15.29 -9.30 -8.01
CA THR A 34 -15.16 -10.72 -7.59
C THR A 34 -14.01 -10.84 -6.60
N TYR A 35 -14.32 -10.64 -5.32
CA TYR A 35 -13.46 -11.14 -4.26
C TYR A 35 -13.63 -12.66 -4.22
N THR A 36 -12.70 -13.40 -4.83
CA THR A 36 -12.81 -14.86 -4.99
C THR A 36 -12.39 -15.65 -3.74
N CYS A 37 -12.02 -14.97 -2.65
CA CYS A 37 -11.60 -15.60 -1.41
C CYS A 37 -12.78 -15.70 -0.42
N SER A 38 -13.58 -16.77 -0.50
CA SER A 38 -14.78 -16.93 0.35
C SER A 38 -14.52 -17.02 1.86
N SER A 39 -13.27 -17.27 2.29
CA SER A 39 -12.87 -17.44 3.70
C SER A 39 -12.14 -16.23 4.32
N GLY A 40 -11.92 -15.16 3.55
CA GLY A 40 -11.21 -13.96 4.01
C GLY A 40 -12.12 -12.73 4.14
N ALA A 41 -11.71 -11.74 4.93
CA ALA A 41 -12.31 -10.41 4.88
C ALA A 41 -11.69 -9.63 3.70
N PRO A 42 -12.49 -8.99 2.83
CA PRO A 42 -11.96 -8.24 1.70
C PRO A 42 -11.13 -7.02 2.16
N PRO A 43 -10.17 -6.56 1.32
CA PRO A 43 -9.49 -5.29 1.54
C PRO A 43 -10.49 -4.13 1.72
N ALA A 44 -10.24 -3.26 2.70
CA ALA A 44 -11.19 -2.23 3.15
C ALA A 44 -10.47 -0.98 3.69
N LYS A 45 -11.23 0.04 4.11
CA LYS A 45 -10.74 1.26 4.78
C LYS A 45 -9.65 2.00 4.01
N PHE A 46 -9.90 2.23 2.72
CA PHE A 46 -8.97 2.94 1.85
C PHE A 46 -8.97 4.44 2.13
N THR A 47 -7.78 5.02 2.22
CA THR A 47 -7.56 6.47 2.36
C THR A 47 -6.41 6.90 1.46
N ALA A 48 -6.48 8.14 0.98
CA ALA A 48 -5.43 8.76 0.19
C ALA A 48 -5.25 10.21 0.66
N PHE A 49 -4.02 10.58 0.97
CA PHE A 49 -3.63 11.92 1.41
C PHE A 49 -2.69 12.51 0.37
N ASN A 50 -2.99 13.73 -0.08
CA ASN A 50 -2.00 14.55 -0.76
C ASN A 50 -1.22 15.31 0.31
N LEU A 51 0.10 15.22 0.20
CA LEU A 51 1.03 15.81 1.14
C LEU A 51 1.87 16.87 0.41
N PRO A 52 2.55 17.76 1.15
CA PRO A 52 3.42 18.77 0.55
C PRO A 52 4.46 18.18 -0.42
N SER A 53 4.99 19.04 -1.30
CA SER A 53 6.04 18.69 -2.27
C SER A 53 5.67 17.57 -3.23
N CYS A 54 4.40 17.53 -3.66
CA CYS A 54 3.92 16.54 -4.62
C CYS A 54 4.14 15.10 -4.15
N THR A 55 3.92 14.87 -2.86
CA THR A 55 3.94 13.53 -2.27
C THR A 55 2.52 13.07 -1.95
N ALA A 56 2.33 11.76 -1.85
CA ALA A 56 1.07 11.20 -1.41
C ALA A 56 1.30 10.03 -0.46
N GLN A 57 0.36 9.82 0.46
CA GLN A 57 0.33 8.65 1.31
C GLN A 57 -1.03 7.98 1.22
N LEU A 58 -1.01 6.69 0.92
CA LEU A 58 -2.19 5.87 0.70
C LEU A 58 -2.21 4.78 1.74
N THR A 59 -3.34 4.53 2.39
CA THR A 59 -3.46 3.44 3.35
C THR A 59 -4.71 2.62 3.12
N PHE A 60 -4.65 1.34 3.46
CA PHE A 60 -5.81 0.46 3.45
C PHE A 60 -5.61 -0.71 4.40
N THR A 61 -6.71 -1.30 4.84
CA THR A 61 -6.71 -2.60 5.49
C THR A 61 -6.68 -3.66 4.40
N LYS A 62 -5.64 -4.49 4.35
CA LYS A 62 -5.58 -5.63 3.44
C LYS A 62 -6.22 -6.88 4.07
N ASP A 63 -6.52 -7.84 3.20
CA ASP A 63 -6.89 -9.20 3.60
C ASP A 63 -5.67 -9.97 4.16
N ARG A 64 -5.93 -11.18 4.69
CA ARG A 64 -4.91 -12.00 5.36
C ARG A 64 -3.90 -12.63 4.39
N TYR A 65 -4.00 -12.37 3.09
CA TYR A 65 -3.29 -13.16 2.08
C TYR A 65 -1.91 -12.62 1.73
N ILE A 66 -1.05 -13.56 1.35
CA ILE A 66 0.33 -13.38 0.93
C ILE A 66 0.36 -13.54 -0.59
N GLY A 67 1.27 -12.84 -1.29
CA GLY A 67 1.53 -13.05 -2.72
C GLY A 67 0.61 -12.30 -3.69
N VAL A 68 -0.02 -11.21 -3.24
CA VAL A 68 -0.80 -10.29 -4.09
C VAL A 68 0.06 -9.07 -4.45
N GLN A 69 0.13 -8.74 -5.74
CA GLN A 69 0.75 -7.49 -6.20
C GLN A 69 -0.28 -6.37 -6.28
N TRP A 70 -0.04 -5.29 -5.52
CA TRP A 70 -0.86 -4.08 -5.51
C TRP A 70 -0.29 -3.01 -6.43
N ASN A 71 -1.17 -2.38 -7.21
CA ASN A 71 -0.88 -1.26 -8.09
C ASN A 71 -1.79 -0.08 -7.76
N PHE A 72 -1.32 1.10 -8.10
CA PHE A 72 -1.92 2.36 -7.67
C PHE A 72 -2.00 3.29 -8.86
N GLU A 73 -3.15 3.91 -9.04
CA GLU A 73 -3.38 4.82 -10.14
C GLU A 73 -3.95 6.14 -9.62
N ALA A 74 -3.30 7.23 -9.98
CA ALA A 74 -3.70 8.59 -9.69
C ALA A 74 -4.60 9.12 -10.82
N THR A 75 -5.71 9.74 -10.46
CA THR A 75 -6.57 10.50 -11.39
C THR A 75 -6.41 11.99 -11.12
N TYR A 76 -6.26 12.80 -12.17
CA TYR A 76 -6.13 14.26 -12.09
C TYR A 76 -7.42 14.98 -12.48
N ALA A 77 -7.47 16.30 -12.25
CA ALA A 77 -8.65 17.13 -12.53
C ALA A 77 -9.08 17.11 -14.01
N ASP A 78 -8.13 16.92 -14.93
CA ASP A 78 -8.37 16.77 -16.37
C ASP A 78 -8.95 15.39 -16.76
N GLY A 79 -9.20 14.51 -15.78
CA GLY A 79 -9.68 13.15 -15.99
C GLY A 79 -8.62 12.15 -16.41
N SER A 80 -7.37 12.58 -16.64
CA SER A 80 -6.27 11.68 -16.98
C SER A 80 -5.91 10.78 -15.80
N ARG A 81 -5.42 9.58 -16.12
CA ARG A 81 -5.08 8.53 -15.16
C ARG A 81 -3.63 8.11 -15.38
N VAL A 82 -2.85 8.00 -14.32
CA VAL A 82 -1.44 7.64 -14.36
C VAL A 82 -1.13 6.63 -13.27
N GLU A 83 -0.58 5.48 -13.65
CA GLU A 83 -0.08 4.51 -12.70
C GLU A 83 1.14 5.07 -11.95
N ARG A 84 1.16 4.90 -10.62
CA ARG A 84 2.26 5.33 -9.76
C ARG A 84 2.80 4.13 -9.01
N LYS A 85 4.12 4.07 -8.91
CA LYS A 85 4.82 3.13 -8.04
C LYS A 85 5.16 3.85 -6.75
N PRO A 86 4.91 3.24 -5.60
CA PRO A 86 5.38 3.83 -4.37
C PRO A 86 6.90 3.75 -4.29
N PHE A 87 7.46 4.45 -3.31
CA PHE A 87 8.84 4.25 -2.94
C PHE A 87 9.14 2.78 -2.61
N LYS A 88 10.40 2.38 -2.78
CA LYS A 88 10.93 1.10 -2.32
C LYS A 88 11.97 1.37 -1.24
N SER A 89 12.03 0.51 -0.22
CA SER A 89 13.12 0.51 0.76
C SER A 89 13.63 -0.91 0.94
N ALA A 90 14.91 -1.04 1.32
CA ALA A 90 15.47 -2.30 1.78
C ALA A 90 15.07 -2.61 3.23
N ASN A 91 14.56 -1.61 3.95
CA ASN A 91 14.14 -1.74 5.34
C ASN A 91 12.69 -2.21 5.42
N PHE A 92 12.42 -3.10 6.38
CA PHE A 92 11.08 -3.59 6.62
C PHE A 92 10.18 -2.45 7.13
N GLY A 93 8.94 -2.41 6.69
CA GLY A 93 8.01 -1.37 7.12
C GLY A 93 8.06 -0.07 6.35
N ALA A 94 8.60 -0.08 5.14
CA ALA A 94 8.27 0.92 4.13
C ALA A 94 7.17 0.44 3.18
N SER A 95 6.67 1.37 2.39
CA SER A 95 5.76 1.07 1.29
C SER A 95 6.37 0.04 0.34
N ASP A 96 5.75 -1.13 0.17
CA ASP A 96 6.11 -2.06 -0.91
C ASP A 96 4.85 -2.75 -1.46
N THR A 97 4.89 -2.98 -2.77
CA THR A 97 3.79 -3.47 -3.61
C THR A 97 3.70 -4.99 -3.67
N PHE A 98 4.73 -5.73 -3.24
CA PHE A 98 4.82 -7.18 -3.40
C PHE A 98 5.68 -7.86 -2.33
N TYR A 99 5.16 -8.90 -1.67
CA TYR A 99 5.96 -9.84 -0.87
C TYR A 99 6.67 -10.84 -1.82
N PRO A 100 8.00 -11.05 -1.74
CA PRO A 100 8.68 -11.48 -0.51
C PRO A 100 9.81 -10.60 0.04
N TYR A 101 10.00 -9.37 -0.43
CA TYR A 101 11.13 -8.55 0.04
C TYR A 101 10.89 -7.91 1.41
N PRO A 102 11.96 -7.72 2.22
CA PRO A 102 11.89 -7.11 3.56
C PRO A 102 11.40 -5.67 3.42
N GLY A 103 10.14 -5.46 3.79
CA GLY A 103 9.39 -4.25 3.45
C GLY A 103 7.92 -4.38 3.81
N ASN A 104 7.39 -5.58 3.70
CA ASN A 104 5.95 -5.75 3.55
C ASN A 104 5.27 -6.26 4.82
N ASN A 105 4.12 -5.67 5.16
CA ASN A 105 3.03 -6.28 5.91
C ASN A 105 3.12 -6.16 7.44
N PHE A 106 2.35 -5.23 8.00
CA PHE A 106 2.22 -5.11 9.44
C PHE A 106 1.06 -5.96 9.96
N LEU A 107 1.38 -7.01 10.71
CA LEU A 107 0.46 -7.56 11.69
C LEU A 107 0.32 -6.54 12.84
N THR A 108 -0.38 -5.42 12.65
CA THR A 108 -0.72 -4.59 13.82
C THR A 108 -1.85 -5.28 14.57
N SER A 109 -1.52 -6.03 15.62
CA SER A 109 -2.56 -6.36 16.60
C SER A 109 -2.99 -5.04 17.24
N TYR A 110 -4.22 -4.59 16.99
CA TYR A 110 -5.24 -4.29 18.00
C TYR A 110 -6.34 -3.33 17.48
N PRO A 111 -7.62 -3.52 17.91
CA PRO A 111 -8.16 -4.69 18.58
C PRO A 111 -8.66 -5.71 17.56
N GLY A 112 -8.16 -6.95 17.65
CA GLY A 112 -8.71 -8.09 16.92
C GLY A 112 -7.73 -8.76 15.95
N ASN A 113 -7.95 -10.05 15.73
CA ASN A 113 -7.17 -10.95 14.86
C ASN A 113 -7.35 -10.66 13.36
N SER A 114 -7.69 -9.43 12.96
CA SER A 114 -8.28 -9.17 11.64
C SER A 114 -8.09 -7.72 11.20
N ALA A 115 -6.87 -7.34 10.79
CA ALA A 115 -6.60 -6.27 9.84
C ALA A 115 -5.08 -6.00 9.77
N PHE A 116 -4.50 -6.05 8.58
CA PHE A 116 -3.16 -5.50 8.35
C PHE A 116 -3.33 -4.12 7.69
N THR A 117 -2.90 -3.04 8.33
CA THR A 117 -2.84 -1.74 7.65
C THR A 117 -1.62 -1.71 6.75
N ALA A 118 -1.83 -1.60 5.44
CA ALA A 118 -0.81 -1.31 4.46
C ALA A 118 -0.72 0.21 4.27
N VAL A 119 0.49 0.73 4.14
CA VAL A 119 0.77 2.16 3.97
C VAL A 119 1.74 2.31 2.81
N HIS A 120 1.37 3.16 1.86
CA HIS A 120 2.14 3.40 0.66
C HIS A 120 2.45 4.86 0.47
N GLU A 121 3.70 5.16 0.09
CA GLU A 121 4.14 6.52 -0.12
C GLU A 121 4.69 6.73 -1.51
N PHE A 122 4.39 7.90 -2.05
CA PHE A 122 4.70 8.26 -3.42
C PHE A 122 5.35 9.65 -3.45
N GLY A 123 6.32 9.81 -4.32
CA GLY A 123 6.89 11.10 -4.69
C GLY A 123 6.51 11.50 -6.11
N ASN A 124 6.69 12.77 -6.44
CA ASN A 124 6.48 13.32 -7.78
C ASN A 124 5.11 12.96 -8.38
N VAL A 125 4.07 12.97 -7.53
CA VAL A 125 2.72 12.58 -7.96
C VAL A 125 1.97 13.67 -8.71
N CYS A 126 2.44 14.92 -8.66
CA CYS A 126 1.79 16.00 -9.40
C CYS A 126 1.91 15.83 -10.91
N LYS A 127 0.93 16.38 -11.63
CA LYS A 127 0.95 16.57 -13.08
C LYS A 127 0.70 18.05 -13.36
N GLY A 128 1.64 18.71 -14.05
CA GLY A 128 1.55 20.16 -14.30
C GLY A 128 1.44 21.00 -13.02
N GLY A 129 2.09 20.57 -11.93
CA GLY A 129 2.02 21.22 -10.62
C GLY A 129 0.76 20.90 -9.79
N GLN A 130 -0.21 20.15 -10.35
CA GLN A 130 -1.45 19.81 -9.67
C GLN A 130 -1.38 18.40 -9.07
N ALA A 131 -1.81 18.26 -7.82
CA ALA A 131 -1.91 16.97 -7.14
C ALA A 131 -3.06 16.10 -7.72
N PRO A 132 -3.02 14.77 -7.54
CA PRO A 132 -4.16 13.91 -7.88
C PRO A 132 -5.43 14.29 -7.13
N VAL A 133 -6.60 14.15 -7.77
CA VAL A 133 -7.92 14.39 -7.15
C VAL A 133 -8.59 13.12 -6.63
N SER A 134 -8.10 11.95 -7.06
CA SER A 134 -8.49 10.65 -6.52
C SER A 134 -7.49 9.56 -6.90
N TRP A 135 -7.59 8.42 -6.21
CA TRP A 135 -6.79 7.23 -6.44
C TRP A 135 -7.64 5.99 -6.67
N ARG A 136 -7.06 4.99 -7.33
CA ARG A 136 -7.58 3.61 -7.41
C ARG A 136 -6.47 2.62 -7.09
N PHE A 137 -6.84 1.55 -6.39
CA PHE A 137 -5.96 0.44 -6.05
C PHE A 137 -6.43 -0.76 -6.84
N PHE A 138 -5.50 -1.55 -7.38
CA PHE A 138 -5.87 -2.75 -8.12
C PHE A 138 -4.76 -3.79 -8.11
N THR A 139 -5.10 -5.04 -8.42
CA THR A 139 -4.17 -6.18 -8.31
C THR A 139 -3.89 -6.77 -9.68
N SER A 140 -2.60 -6.98 -9.99
CA SER A 140 -2.14 -7.46 -11.32
C SER A 140 -1.67 -8.91 -11.32
N SER A 141 -1.27 -9.44 -10.17
CA SER A 141 -0.84 -10.82 -10.02
C SER A 141 -1.24 -11.34 -8.65
N ALA A 142 -1.53 -12.64 -8.59
CA ALA A 142 -1.87 -13.32 -7.37
C ALA A 142 -1.34 -14.74 -7.42
N ASN A 143 -0.20 -14.96 -6.79
CA ASN A 143 0.19 -16.29 -6.34
C ASN A 143 -0.51 -16.53 -4.98
N SER A 144 -1.82 -16.30 -4.93
CA SER A 144 -2.60 -16.37 -3.69
C SER A 144 -3.26 -17.74 -3.57
N ALA A 145 -3.47 -18.19 -2.34
CA ALA A 145 -4.18 -19.42 -2.01
C ALA A 145 -5.67 -19.45 -2.45
N CYS A 146 -6.19 -18.38 -3.04
CA CYS A 146 -7.58 -18.25 -3.51
C CYS A 146 -7.78 -18.57 -5.01
N SER A 147 -6.95 -19.49 -5.54
CA SER A 147 -6.68 -19.82 -6.94
C SER A 147 -5.58 -18.97 -7.59
N ALA A 148 -4.63 -19.66 -8.25
CA ALA A 148 -3.52 -19.07 -9.00
C ALA A 148 -3.95 -18.31 -10.27
N ALA A 149 -5.25 -18.31 -10.61
CA ALA A 149 -5.75 -17.78 -11.87
C ALA A 149 -6.64 -16.52 -11.74
N SER A 150 -7.16 -16.19 -10.53
CA SER A 150 -8.41 -15.39 -10.47
C SER A 150 -8.44 -14.18 -9.55
N TYR A 151 -7.48 -13.96 -8.64
CA TYR A 151 -7.60 -12.82 -7.74
C TYR A 151 -7.35 -11.51 -8.49
N ARG A 152 -8.45 -10.77 -8.71
CA ARG A 152 -8.51 -9.46 -9.34
C ARG A 152 -9.37 -8.57 -8.46
N PHE A 153 -8.70 -7.68 -7.75
CA PHE A 153 -9.34 -6.63 -6.98
C PHE A 153 -9.02 -5.30 -7.64
N THR A 154 -10.02 -4.45 -7.72
CA THR A 154 -9.87 -3.01 -8.03
C THR A 154 -10.72 -2.28 -6.99
N THR A 155 -10.42 -1.03 -6.66
CA THR A 155 -11.28 -0.19 -5.83
C THR A 155 -12.14 0.73 -6.68
N GLY A 156 -13.19 1.31 -6.08
CA GLY A 156 -13.76 2.57 -6.56
C GLY A 156 -12.74 3.73 -6.50
N GLN A 157 -13.15 4.91 -6.96
CA GLN A 157 -12.35 6.13 -6.76
C GLN A 157 -12.30 6.49 -5.29
N ILE A 158 -11.09 6.68 -4.77
CA ILE A 158 -10.82 7.12 -3.42
C ILE A 158 -10.42 8.58 -3.49
N ARG A 159 -11.26 9.45 -2.92
CA ARG A 159 -10.98 10.90 -2.89
C ARG A 159 -9.73 11.16 -2.06
N THR A 160 -8.94 12.14 -2.50
CA THR A 160 -7.80 12.63 -1.75
C THR A 160 -8.27 13.55 -0.63
N VAL A 161 -7.58 13.46 0.50
CA VAL A 161 -7.64 14.45 1.57
C VAL A 161 -6.42 15.36 1.42
N ASP A 162 -6.66 16.66 1.35
CA ASP A 162 -5.63 17.69 1.13
C ASP A 162 -5.34 18.46 2.44
N GLY A 163 -4.22 19.17 2.48
CA GLY A 163 -3.87 20.03 3.62
C GLY A 163 -3.26 19.30 4.82
N GLU A 164 -3.08 17.98 4.73
CA GLU A 164 -2.48 17.20 5.79
C GLU A 164 -0.96 17.29 5.79
N SER A 165 -0.38 17.17 6.99
CA SER A 165 1.07 17.15 7.19
C SER A 165 1.51 15.87 7.88
N ARG A 166 2.74 15.44 7.56
CA ARG A 166 3.33 14.26 8.19
C ARG A 166 3.66 14.56 9.65
N PRO A 167 3.39 13.61 10.56
CA PRO A 167 4.04 13.64 11.86
C PRO A 167 5.57 13.60 11.71
N ALA A 168 6.28 14.16 12.67
CA ALA A 168 7.74 14.03 12.71
C ALA A 168 8.16 12.56 12.84
N LYS A 169 9.36 12.24 12.35
CA LYS A 169 9.93 10.89 12.52
C LYS A 169 10.11 10.60 14.01
N VAL A 170 9.86 9.36 14.39
CA VAL A 170 10.07 8.89 15.75
C VAL A 170 11.57 8.79 16.01
N SER A 171 12.04 9.37 17.11
CA SER A 171 13.45 9.32 17.54
C SER A 171 13.60 8.51 18.82
N GLY A 172 14.84 8.22 19.23
CA GLY A 172 15.13 7.48 20.46
C GLY A 172 14.57 6.06 20.47
N VAL A 173 14.33 5.47 19.30
CA VAL A 173 13.85 4.10 19.19
C VAL A 173 14.90 3.17 19.79
N ALA A 174 14.49 2.35 20.74
CA ALA A 174 15.31 1.32 21.36
C ALA A 174 14.53 0.02 21.48
N LEU A 175 15.26 -1.09 21.54
CA LEU A 175 14.71 -2.43 21.60
C LEU A 175 15.50 -3.25 22.62
N ARG A 176 14.82 -3.99 23.48
CA ARG A 176 15.46 -4.88 24.46
C ARG A 176 14.63 -6.12 24.73
N ARG A 177 15.26 -7.27 24.97
CA ARG A 177 14.60 -8.47 25.50
C ARG A 177 14.11 -8.19 26.92
N VAL A 178 12.94 -8.73 27.28
CA VAL A 178 12.34 -8.53 28.60
C VAL A 178 12.05 -9.80 29.39
N ASN A 179 12.13 -10.98 28.76
CA ASN A 179 11.90 -12.25 29.44
C ASN A 179 12.49 -13.45 28.67
N ASP A 180 12.45 -14.63 29.29
CA ASP A 180 12.94 -15.87 28.69
C ASP A 180 12.04 -16.47 27.60
N ALA A 181 10.80 -16.00 27.50
CA ALA A 181 9.89 -16.36 26.41
C ALA A 181 10.24 -15.67 25.08
N GLY A 182 11.03 -14.60 25.13
CA GLY A 182 11.45 -13.87 23.93
C GLY A 182 10.65 -12.69 23.54
N ASP A 183 10.03 -12.08 24.52
CA ASP A 183 9.36 -10.85 24.27
C ASP A 183 10.39 -9.73 24.26
N PHE A 184 10.20 -8.80 23.34
CA PHE A 184 11.01 -7.60 23.24
C PHE A 184 10.15 -6.39 23.52
N GLN A 185 10.68 -5.47 24.31
CA GLN A 185 10.08 -4.18 24.54
C GLN A 185 10.77 -3.14 23.65
N ALA A 186 9.96 -2.50 22.81
CA ALA A 186 10.33 -1.30 22.10
C ALA A 186 10.02 -0.07 22.96
N SER A 187 10.88 0.93 22.91
CA SER A 187 10.67 2.26 23.52
C SER A 187 11.09 3.35 22.54
N TRP A 188 10.51 4.55 22.67
CA TRP A 188 10.79 5.68 21.79
C TRP A 188 10.50 7.04 22.45
N ASN A 189 10.91 8.13 21.81
CA ASN A 189 10.52 9.48 22.21
C ASN A 189 9.15 9.86 21.68
N ALA A 190 8.38 10.61 22.47
CA ALA A 190 7.10 11.12 22.03
C ALA A 190 7.24 12.13 20.86
N VAL A 191 6.34 12.03 19.89
CA VAL A 191 6.12 12.98 18.80
C VAL A 191 4.84 13.76 19.10
N SER A 192 4.92 15.09 19.15
CA SER A 192 3.82 15.96 19.59
C SER A 192 2.55 15.84 18.75
N SER A 193 2.68 15.60 17.44
CA SER A 193 1.55 15.42 16.52
C SER A 193 1.04 13.98 16.40
N ALA A 194 1.59 13.04 17.18
CA ALA A 194 1.18 11.65 17.14
C ALA A 194 -0.07 11.42 18.00
N ALA A 195 -1.17 10.99 17.36
CA ALA A 195 -2.32 10.43 18.06
C ALA A 195 -2.08 8.96 18.43
N ALA A 196 -1.22 8.26 17.69
CA ALA A 196 -0.85 6.88 17.94
C ALA A 196 0.55 6.56 17.38
N TYR A 197 1.07 5.39 17.74
CA TYR A 197 2.29 4.83 17.16
C TYR A 197 2.04 3.44 16.60
N SER A 198 2.63 3.15 15.45
CA SER A 198 2.70 1.80 14.88
C SER A 198 4.09 1.24 15.16
N VAL A 199 4.17 0.24 16.03
CA VAL A 199 5.41 -0.46 16.38
C VAL A 199 5.47 -1.73 15.58
N ILE A 200 6.58 -2.00 14.90
CA ILE A 200 6.75 -3.15 14.01
C ILE A 200 8.07 -3.81 14.33
N VAL A 201 8.03 -5.10 14.64
CA VAL A 201 9.20 -5.90 14.99
C VAL A 201 9.35 -7.04 13.99
N ARG A 202 10.53 -7.11 13.36
CA ARG A 202 11.01 -8.25 12.58
C ARG A 202 11.70 -9.24 13.52
N TYR A 203 11.33 -10.51 13.42
CA TYR A 203 11.85 -11.56 14.28
C TYR A 203 12.02 -12.89 13.52
N PRO A 204 12.98 -13.74 13.93
CA PRO A 204 13.22 -15.02 13.27
C PRO A 204 12.15 -16.07 13.64
N THR A 205 11.83 -16.95 12.70
CA THR A 205 10.84 -18.04 12.87
C THR A 205 11.40 -19.43 12.60
N GLY A 206 12.55 -19.51 11.92
CA GLY A 206 13.20 -20.76 11.51
C GLY A 206 14.45 -20.50 10.67
N THR A 207 14.84 -21.50 9.88
CA THR A 207 16.06 -21.49 9.07
C THR A 207 15.79 -22.21 7.76
N ASP A 208 16.39 -21.74 6.66
CA ASP A 208 16.50 -22.53 5.42
C ASP A 208 17.59 -23.62 5.52
N ASP A 209 17.70 -24.43 4.47
CA ASP A 209 18.64 -25.57 4.41
C ASP A 209 20.12 -25.17 4.49
N ILE A 210 20.45 -23.89 4.26
CA ILE A 210 21.82 -23.35 4.26
C ILE A 210 22.11 -22.45 5.47
N GLY A 211 21.20 -22.36 6.45
CA GLY A 211 21.44 -21.65 7.71
C GLY A 211 20.87 -20.23 7.79
N ASN A 212 20.30 -19.68 6.72
CA ASN A 212 19.75 -18.32 6.73
C ASN A 212 18.45 -18.28 7.53
N PRO A 213 18.23 -17.25 8.36
CA PRO A 213 17.01 -17.16 9.13
C PRO A 213 15.80 -16.85 8.26
N TYR A 214 14.74 -17.64 8.42
CA TYR A 214 13.40 -17.17 8.07
C TYR A 214 12.98 -16.11 9.07
N THR A 215 12.46 -14.99 8.57
CA THR A 215 11.95 -13.90 9.41
C THR A 215 10.46 -13.68 9.17
N ASN A 216 9.81 -13.13 10.18
CA ASN A 216 8.42 -12.68 10.12
C ASN A 216 8.31 -11.33 10.83
N MET A 217 7.16 -10.69 10.69
CA MET A 217 6.88 -9.38 11.29
C MET A 217 5.66 -9.45 12.18
N ARG A 218 5.73 -8.76 13.31
CA ARG A 218 4.61 -8.48 14.22
C ARG A 218 4.58 -7.00 14.49
N GLY A 219 3.43 -6.47 14.85
CA GLY A 219 3.31 -5.08 15.22
C GLY A 219 2.14 -4.82 16.14
N ALA A 220 2.06 -3.58 16.61
CA ALA A 220 1.00 -3.09 17.45
C ALA A 220 0.71 -1.63 17.15
N ARG A 221 -0.56 -1.26 17.24
CA ARG A 221 -0.99 0.14 17.28
C ARG A 221 -1.18 0.55 18.73
N VAL A 222 -0.49 1.60 19.17
CA VAL A 222 -0.53 2.06 20.55
C VAL A 222 -0.86 3.54 20.64
N GLN A 223 -1.65 3.92 21.65
CA GLN A 223 -2.04 5.31 21.91
C GLN A 223 -1.60 5.69 23.33
N GLY A 224 -1.19 6.94 23.52
CA GLY A 224 -0.88 7.50 24.84
C GLY A 224 0.33 6.91 25.58
N ARG A 225 1.18 6.13 24.90
CA ARG A 225 2.39 5.53 25.49
C ARG A 225 3.55 5.49 24.51
N THR A 226 4.76 5.45 25.05
CA THR A 226 6.03 5.43 24.32
C THR A 226 6.80 4.13 24.47
N THR A 227 6.14 3.08 24.93
CA THR A 227 6.70 1.74 25.10
C THR A 227 5.70 0.68 24.70
N GLN A 228 6.15 -0.43 24.11
CA GLN A 228 5.32 -1.57 23.78
C GLN A 228 6.11 -2.87 23.79
N THR A 229 5.61 -3.88 24.49
CA THR A 229 6.13 -5.25 24.44
C THR A 229 5.49 -6.02 23.28
N ILE A 230 6.32 -6.65 22.46
CA ILE A 230 5.93 -7.49 21.33
C ILE A 230 6.48 -8.90 21.57
N ALA A 231 5.61 -9.91 21.45
CA ALA A 231 6.03 -11.28 21.57
C ALA A 231 6.75 -11.74 20.29
N THR A 232 8.04 -12.09 20.40
CA THR A 232 8.87 -12.47 19.24
C THR A 232 9.35 -13.93 19.26
N THR A 233 9.00 -14.69 20.31
CA THR A 233 9.36 -16.11 20.50
C THR A 233 10.86 -16.37 20.69
N SER A 234 11.19 -17.51 21.28
CA SER A 234 12.56 -17.96 21.55
C SER A 234 13.27 -18.71 20.44
N ARG A 235 12.69 -18.76 19.25
CA ARG A 235 13.34 -19.40 18.11
C ARG A 235 14.54 -18.58 17.65
N ARG A 236 15.66 -19.23 17.31
CA ARG A 236 16.91 -18.58 16.85
C ARG A 236 17.42 -17.46 17.76
N PRO A 237 17.87 -17.75 19.01
CA PRO A 237 18.52 -16.77 19.88
C PRO A 237 19.77 -16.11 19.26
N ASP A 238 20.37 -16.77 18.27
CA ASP A 238 21.55 -16.33 17.53
C ASP A 238 21.27 -15.19 16.53
N VAL A 239 20.01 -14.82 16.31
CA VAL A 239 19.61 -13.83 15.29
C VAL A 239 18.98 -12.61 15.95
N ASP A 240 19.41 -11.43 15.54
CA ASP A 240 18.87 -10.17 16.07
C ASP A 240 17.38 -9.99 15.74
N ARG A 241 16.68 -9.33 16.65
CA ARG A 241 15.34 -8.77 16.40
C ARG A 241 15.51 -7.32 16.05
N GLU A 242 14.62 -6.80 15.22
CA GLU A 242 14.69 -5.41 14.80
C GLU A 242 13.34 -4.74 14.90
N VAL A 243 13.33 -3.46 15.25
CA VAL A 243 12.10 -2.67 15.38
C VAL A 243 12.16 -1.40 14.54
N ILE A 244 11.00 -1.03 14.01
CA ILE A 244 10.69 0.29 13.48
C ILE A 244 9.43 0.82 14.15
N VAL A 245 9.41 2.12 14.43
CA VAL A 245 8.25 2.81 15.01
C VAL A 245 7.87 3.99 14.14
N HIS A 246 6.59 4.08 13.77
CA HIS A 246 6.03 5.23 13.07
C HIS A 246 5.03 5.96 13.94
N ALA A 247 5.10 7.28 13.95
CA ALA A 247 4.05 8.12 14.50
C ALA A 247 2.90 8.19 13.50
N VAL A 248 1.67 8.27 14.01
CA VAL A 248 0.45 8.43 13.21
C VAL A 248 -0.39 9.54 13.82
N ASN A 249 -0.75 10.55 13.02
CA ASN A 249 -1.58 11.66 13.48
C ASN A 249 -3.06 11.24 13.60
N ALA A 250 -3.91 12.17 14.06
CA ALA A 250 -5.34 11.93 14.25
C ALA A 250 -6.08 11.60 12.94
N GLN A 251 -5.60 12.11 11.81
CA GLN A 251 -6.15 11.89 10.48
C GLN A 251 -5.73 10.56 9.88
N GLY A 252 -4.76 9.86 10.49
CA GLY A 252 -4.26 8.58 10.03
C GLY A 252 -3.05 8.67 9.10
N VAL A 253 -2.44 9.84 8.95
CA VAL A 253 -1.17 10.03 8.23
C VAL A 253 -0.01 9.56 9.10
N TRP A 254 0.80 8.69 8.52
CA TRP A 254 2.00 8.12 9.12
C TRP A 254 3.20 9.03 8.87
N SER A 255 4.16 9.02 9.78
CA SER A 255 5.43 9.77 9.67
C SER A 255 6.38 9.23 8.59
N LEU A 256 5.93 8.30 7.74
CA LEU A 256 6.82 7.37 7.04
C LEU A 256 7.72 8.08 6.04
N THR A 257 8.93 7.59 5.84
CA THR A 257 9.90 8.04 4.83
C THR A 257 10.80 6.84 4.50
N THR A 258 11.41 6.81 3.32
CA THR A 258 12.20 5.66 2.82
C THR A 258 13.48 5.37 3.58
N ASP A 259 13.89 6.28 4.45
CA ASP A 259 15.19 6.32 5.12
C ASP A 259 15.15 5.93 6.61
N VAL A 260 13.98 5.53 7.14
CA VAL A 260 13.88 5.03 8.51
C VAL A 260 14.71 3.75 8.65
N GLN A 261 15.65 3.75 9.59
CA GLN A 261 16.52 2.61 9.86
C GLN A 261 15.95 1.75 10.99
N PRO A 262 15.95 0.41 10.83
CA PRO A 262 15.57 -0.49 11.91
C PRO A 262 16.59 -0.47 13.05
N VAL A 263 16.10 -0.58 14.28
CA VAL A 263 16.93 -0.71 15.47
C VAL A 263 16.98 -2.17 15.88
N ALA A 264 18.19 -2.74 15.86
CA ALA A 264 18.44 -4.14 16.20
C ALA A 264 18.69 -4.34 17.70
N ALA A 265 18.31 -5.50 18.22
CA ALA A 265 18.68 -5.97 19.55
C ALA A 265 18.86 -7.49 19.54
N ARG A 266 19.89 -7.93 20.25
CA ARG A 266 20.16 -9.36 20.48
C ARG A 266 19.15 -9.97 21.43
N TRP A 267 18.99 -11.29 21.28
CA TRP A 267 18.39 -12.13 22.32
C TRP A 267 19.22 -12.09 23.60
#